data_AF-A0A7S7T8U2-F1
#
_entry.id   AF-A0A7S7T8U2-F1
#
_cell.length_a   1.000
_cell.length_b   1.000
_cell.length_c   1.000
_cell.angle_alpha   90.00
_cell.angle_beta   90.00
_cell.angle_gamma   90.00
#
_symmetry.space_group_name_H-M   'P 1'
#
loop_
_entity.id
_entity.type
_entity.pdbx_description
1 polymer ?
#
loop_
_entity_poly.entity_id
_entity_poly.type
_entity_poly.pdbx_seq_one_letter_code
_entity_poly.pdbx_strand_id
1 'polypeptide(L)'
;MTPIEAIKRWYVSLDDELQTDIAYMFVSLTLGDCQFSPAAAVRRLLQWFDLRSAGSEHEGALAAVVFRASFEYMFADRFTGAGWTFPEQLFKEVIREAAEGKEASKIATTAFRLLRNIPDRKMKWRQAGENWNALVNSVLNDDALKQWTHDQFLASDFGPTQD
;
A
#
# COMPACT_ATOMS: atom_id res chain seq x y z
N MET A 1 -15.20 12.94 -5.61
CA MET A 1 -14.18 11.88 -5.52
C MET A 1 -14.15 11.43 -4.09
N THR A 2 -14.40 10.15 -3.84
CA THR A 2 -14.41 9.58 -2.50
C THR A 2 -12.98 9.38 -1.98
N PRO A 3 -12.75 9.27 -0.66
CA PRO A 3 -11.44 8.97 -0.10
C PRO A 3 -10.81 7.70 -0.69
N ILE A 4 -11.61 6.65 -0.89
CA ILE A 4 -11.13 5.38 -1.42
C ILE A 4 -10.77 5.47 -2.91
N GLU A 5 -11.50 6.26 -3.71
CA GLU A 5 -11.14 6.54 -5.11
C GLU A 5 -9.82 7.33 -5.20
N ALA A 6 -9.58 8.24 -4.27
CA ALA A 6 -8.34 9.01 -4.21
C ALA A 6 -7.13 8.10 -3.95
N ILE A 7 -7.27 7.15 -3.01
CA ILE A 7 -6.28 6.10 -2.76
C ILE A 7 -6.07 5.24 -4.01
N LYS A 8 -7.14 4.77 -4.65
CA LYS A 8 -7.05 3.97 -5.87
C LYS A 8 -6.27 4.71 -6.96
N ARG A 9 -6.55 5.99 -7.18
CA ARG A 9 -5.86 6.83 -8.17
C ARG A 9 -4.37 6.97 -7.87
N TRP A 10 -4.01 7.19 -6.61
CA TRP A 10 -2.61 7.19 -6.19
C TRP A 10 -1.96 5.82 -6.45
N TYR A 11 -2.61 4.72 -6.04
CA TYR A 11 -2.09 3.37 -6.22
C TYR A 11 -1.82 3.03 -7.69
N VAL A 12 -2.77 3.30 -8.60
CA VAL A 12 -2.59 3.03 -10.04
C VAL A 12 -1.55 3.93 -10.72
N SER A 13 -1.15 5.03 -10.08
CA SER A 13 -0.10 5.92 -10.56
C SER A 13 1.32 5.43 -10.22
N LEU A 14 1.44 4.44 -9.34
CA LEU A 14 2.72 3.87 -8.94
C LEU A 14 3.28 2.96 -10.03
N ASP A 15 4.60 2.77 -10.03
CA ASP A 15 5.25 1.74 -10.84
C ASP A 15 4.71 0.34 -10.50
N ASP A 16 4.65 -0.55 -11.50
CA ASP A 16 4.15 -1.93 -11.37
C ASP A 16 4.79 -2.71 -10.20
N GLU A 17 6.08 -2.45 -9.94
CA GLU A 17 6.83 -3.07 -8.85
C GLU A 17 6.28 -2.65 -7.47
N LEU A 18 5.97 -1.37 -7.29
CA LEU A 18 5.40 -0.84 -6.04
C LEU A 18 3.94 -1.28 -5.88
N GLN A 19 3.17 -1.26 -6.98
CA GLN A 19 1.82 -1.80 -6.99
C GLN A 19 1.80 -3.25 -6.51
N THR A 20 2.74 -4.06 -7.03
CA THR A 20 2.92 -5.46 -6.65
C THR A 20 3.26 -5.62 -5.16
N ASP A 21 4.25 -4.88 -4.66
CA ASP A 21 4.66 -4.94 -3.24
C ASP A 21 3.46 -4.64 -2.32
N ILE A 22 2.76 -3.53 -2.60
CA ILE A 22 1.63 -3.06 -1.79
C ILE A 22 0.48 -4.06 -1.84
N ALA A 23 0.10 -4.52 -3.04
CA ALA A 23 -1.00 -5.45 -3.21
C ALA A 23 -0.73 -6.79 -2.53
N TYR A 24 0.48 -7.33 -2.69
CA TYR A 24 0.84 -8.61 -2.08
C TYR A 24 0.72 -8.54 -0.56
N MET A 25 1.29 -7.50 0.07
CA MET A 25 1.25 -7.36 1.52
C MET A 25 -0.16 -7.05 2.04
N PHE A 26 -0.89 -6.15 1.39
CA PHE A 26 -2.24 -5.79 1.81
C PHE A 26 -3.21 -6.97 1.69
N VAL A 27 -3.19 -7.69 0.56
CA VAL A 27 -4.06 -8.85 0.35
C VAL A 27 -3.70 -9.99 1.31
N SER A 28 -2.42 -10.26 1.52
CA SER A 28 -1.99 -11.34 2.42
C SER A 28 -2.31 -11.04 3.88
N LEU A 29 -2.01 -9.83 4.36
CA LEU A 29 -2.09 -9.50 5.78
C LEU A 29 -3.44 -8.90 6.20
N THR A 30 -4.09 -8.12 5.33
CA THR A 30 -5.35 -7.44 5.65
C THR A 30 -6.55 -8.23 5.15
N LEU A 31 -6.44 -8.91 4.00
CA LEU A 31 -7.54 -9.71 3.45
C LEU A 31 -7.42 -11.21 3.77
N GLY A 32 -6.28 -11.64 4.34
CA GLY A 32 -6.07 -13.01 4.83
C GLY A 32 -5.80 -14.05 3.73
N ASP A 33 -5.34 -13.63 2.55
CA ASP A 33 -5.15 -14.53 1.42
C ASP A 33 -3.70 -14.54 0.92
N CYS A 34 -2.96 -15.58 1.34
CA CYS A 34 -1.52 -15.72 1.10
C CYS A 34 -1.19 -16.50 -0.19
N GLN A 35 -2.18 -17.00 -0.94
CA GLN A 35 -1.93 -17.94 -2.05
C GLN A 35 -1.86 -17.28 -3.43
N PHE A 36 -1.89 -15.95 -3.49
CA PHE A 36 -1.90 -15.26 -4.77
C PHE A 36 -0.52 -15.12 -5.40
N SER A 37 -0.47 -15.33 -6.73
CA SER A 37 0.62 -14.79 -7.53
C SER A 37 0.61 -13.25 -7.44
N PRO A 38 1.76 -12.58 -7.64
CA PRO A 38 1.86 -11.12 -7.62
C PRO A 38 0.78 -10.41 -8.46
N ALA A 39 0.57 -10.87 -9.69
CA ALA A 39 -0.46 -10.32 -10.57
C ALA A 39 -1.90 -10.56 -10.06
N ALA A 40 -2.15 -11.69 -9.38
CA ALA A 40 -3.45 -11.95 -8.77
C ALA A 40 -3.70 -11.04 -7.56
N ALA A 41 -2.66 -10.76 -6.76
CA ALA A 41 -2.77 -9.82 -5.64
C ALA A 41 -3.11 -8.40 -6.15
N VAL A 42 -2.45 -7.91 -7.20
CA VAL A 42 -2.77 -6.61 -7.82
C VAL A 42 -4.23 -6.56 -8.28
N ARG A 43 -4.68 -7.58 -9.04
CA ARG A 43 -6.09 -7.66 -9.46
C ARG A 43 -7.05 -7.67 -8.27
N ARG A 44 -6.71 -8.40 -7.21
CA ARG A 44 -7.53 -8.52 -6.01
C ARG A 44 -7.65 -7.19 -5.27
N LEU A 45 -6.56 -6.45 -5.15
CA LEU A 45 -6.58 -5.12 -4.54
C LEU A 45 -7.38 -4.12 -5.40
N LEU A 46 -7.25 -4.17 -6.72
CA LEU A 46 -8.05 -3.33 -7.62
C LEU A 46 -9.56 -3.63 -7.50
N GLN A 47 -9.93 -4.92 -7.46
CA GLN A 47 -11.32 -5.34 -7.20
C GLN A 47 -11.81 -4.89 -5.82
N TRP A 48 -10.94 -4.92 -4.82
CA TRP A 48 -11.27 -4.42 -3.49
C TRP A 48 -11.57 -2.91 -3.52
N PHE A 49 -10.78 -2.11 -4.24
CA PHE A 49 -11.09 -0.68 -4.43
C PHE A 49 -12.41 -0.48 -5.19
N ASP A 50 -12.66 -1.24 -6.26
CA ASP A 50 -13.88 -1.12 -7.06
C ASP A 50 -15.13 -1.43 -6.23
N LEU A 51 -15.10 -2.51 -5.46
CA LEU A 51 -16.20 -2.91 -4.60
C LEU A 51 -16.51 -1.85 -3.54
N ARG A 52 -15.47 -1.24 -2.95
CA ARG A 52 -15.63 -0.21 -1.90
C ARG A 52 -16.01 1.16 -2.47
N SER A 53 -15.63 1.45 -3.70
CA SER A 53 -16.06 2.66 -4.39
C SER A 53 -17.53 2.59 -4.84
N ALA A 54 -18.04 1.38 -5.11
CA ALA A 54 -19.44 1.12 -5.46
C ALA A 54 -20.35 0.87 -4.25
N GLY A 55 -19.79 0.76 -3.05
CA GLY A 55 -20.54 0.57 -1.80
C GLY A 55 -21.19 1.85 -1.29
N SER A 56 -21.71 1.79 -0.07
CA SER A 56 -22.19 3.00 0.60
C SER A 56 -21.04 3.96 0.89
N GLU A 57 -21.37 5.24 1.00
CA GLU A 57 -20.44 6.32 1.34
C GLU A 57 -19.61 5.94 2.60
N HIS A 58 -20.27 5.53 3.69
CA HIS A 58 -19.61 5.16 4.94
C HIS A 58 -18.66 3.96 4.80
N GLU A 59 -18.98 2.97 3.97
CA GLU A 59 -18.09 1.85 3.67
C GLU A 59 -16.83 2.30 2.93
N GLY A 60 -16.95 3.30 2.04
CA GLY A 60 -15.83 3.91 1.33
C GLY A 60 -14.86 4.63 2.28
N ALA A 61 -15.36 5.42 3.22
CA ALA A 61 -14.52 6.07 4.23
C ALA A 61 -13.85 5.08 5.17
N LEU A 62 -14.58 4.08 5.66
CA LEU A 62 -14.01 3.05 6.53
C LEU A 62 -12.91 2.27 5.79
N ALA A 63 -13.14 1.91 4.53
CA ALA A 63 -12.12 1.27 3.69
C ALA A 63 -10.88 2.15 3.53
N ALA A 64 -11.04 3.46 3.36
CA ALA A 64 -9.92 4.39 3.27
C ALA A 64 -9.09 4.43 4.56
N VAL A 65 -9.75 4.41 5.73
CA VAL A 65 -9.08 4.33 7.04
C VAL A 65 -8.30 3.03 7.17
N VAL A 66 -8.93 1.90 6.85
CA VAL A 66 -8.29 0.57 6.92
C VAL A 66 -7.08 0.53 6.00
N PHE A 67 -7.21 0.99 4.76
CA PHE A 67 -6.10 1.01 3.81
C PHE A 67 -4.95 1.89 4.33
N ARG A 68 -5.25 3.12 4.76
CA ARG A 68 -4.24 4.05 5.29
C ARG A 68 -3.47 3.43 6.45
N ALA A 69 -4.18 2.90 7.46
CA ALA A 69 -3.56 2.31 8.63
C ALA A 69 -2.69 1.09 8.28
N SER A 70 -3.22 0.16 7.46
CA SER A 70 -2.47 -1.00 7.00
C SER A 70 -1.23 -0.59 6.20
N PHE A 71 -1.37 0.35 5.28
CA PHE A 71 -0.27 0.80 4.42
C PHE A 71 0.83 1.50 5.22
N GLU A 72 0.47 2.44 6.10
CA GLU A 72 1.43 3.15 6.95
C GLU A 72 2.18 2.17 7.88
N TYR A 73 1.47 1.21 8.46
CA TYR A 73 2.09 0.17 9.30
C TYR A 73 3.12 -0.67 8.52
N MET A 74 2.81 -1.05 7.28
CA MET A 74 3.65 -1.95 6.49
C MET A 74 4.80 -1.26 5.76
N PHE A 75 4.63 0.01 5.36
CA PHE A 75 5.49 0.63 4.35
C PHE A 75 6.01 2.02 4.69
N ALA A 76 5.58 2.66 5.79
CA ALA A 76 6.04 4.01 6.10
C ALA A 76 7.58 4.11 6.25
N ASP A 77 8.22 3.04 6.72
CA ASP A 77 9.67 2.98 6.88
C ASP A 77 10.42 3.03 5.52
N ARG A 78 9.81 2.51 4.44
CA ARG A 78 10.36 2.45 3.08
C ARG A 78 10.56 3.82 2.45
N PHE A 79 9.86 4.85 2.94
CA PHE A 79 10.02 6.23 2.47
C PHE A 79 11.37 6.83 2.90
N THR A 80 11.96 6.28 3.96
CA THR A 80 13.23 6.74 4.50
C THR A 80 14.37 5.82 4.09
N GLY A 81 15.60 6.34 4.03
CA GLY A 81 16.77 5.50 3.76
C GLY A 81 16.98 4.40 4.80
N ALA A 82 16.54 4.63 6.04
CA ALA A 82 16.72 3.71 7.16
C ALA A 82 15.95 2.39 6.97
N GLY A 83 14.73 2.44 6.44
CA GLY A 83 13.88 1.27 6.18
C GLY A 83 14.45 0.28 5.16
N TRP A 84 15.56 0.60 4.49
CA TRP A 84 16.24 -0.27 3.54
C TRP A 84 17.45 -1.00 4.11
N THR A 85 17.89 -0.65 5.31
CA THR A 85 19.07 -1.23 5.95
C THR A 85 18.91 -2.74 6.12
N PHE A 86 17.76 -3.18 6.66
CA PHE A 86 17.48 -4.60 6.89
C PHE A 86 17.40 -5.41 5.57
N PRO A 87 16.61 -5.02 4.55
CA PRO A 87 16.61 -5.72 3.26
C PRO A 87 17.99 -5.81 2.60
N GLU A 88 18.78 -4.73 2.65
CA GLU A 88 20.13 -4.73 2.09
C GLU A 88 21.05 -5.74 2.78
N GLN A 89 21.03 -5.78 4.11
CA GLN A 89 21.81 -6.73 4.90
C GLN A 89 21.37 -8.17 4.62
N LEU A 90 20.06 -8.42 4.61
CA LEU A 90 19.51 -9.73 4.32
C LEU A 90 19.95 -10.26 2.95
N PHE A 91 19.89 -9.44 1.89
CA PHE A 91 20.32 -9.89 0.57
C PHE A 91 21.84 -10.12 0.51
N LYS A 92 22.64 -9.29 1.17
CA LYS A 92 24.11 -9.51 1.27
C LYS A 92 24.42 -10.83 1.99
N GLU A 93 23.68 -11.14 3.05
CA GLU A 93 23.83 -12.40 3.79
C GLU A 93 23.48 -13.62 2.94
N VAL A 94 22.35 -13.59 2.24
CA VAL A 94 21.94 -14.67 1.33
C VAL A 94 22.99 -14.93 0.24
N ILE A 95 23.55 -13.86 -0.34
CA ILE A 95 24.61 -13.97 -1.36
C ILE A 95 25.89 -14.57 -0.76
N ARG A 96 26.28 -14.15 0.44
CA ARG A 96 27.44 -14.70 1.15
C ARG A 96 27.27 -16.18 1.45
N GLU A 97 26.12 -16.58 2.00
CA GLU A 97 25.83 -17.98 2.33
C GLU A 97 25.83 -18.88 1.09
N ALA A 98 25.35 -18.37 -0.04
CA ALA A 98 25.40 -19.09 -1.30
C ALA A 98 26.82 -19.30 -1.81
N ALA A 99 27.71 -18.31 -1.64
CA ALA A 99 29.12 -18.42 -2.02
C ALA A 99 29.87 -19.44 -1.15
N GLU A 100 29.41 -19.68 0.08
CA GLU A 100 29.92 -20.70 1.01
C GLU A 100 29.40 -22.12 0.69
N GLY A 101 28.63 -22.31 -0.39
CA GLY A 101 28.12 -23.62 -0.82
C GLY A 101 26.88 -24.10 -0.06
N LYS A 102 26.16 -23.21 0.63
CA LYS A 102 24.91 -23.55 1.35
C LYS A 102 23.70 -23.58 0.40
N GLU A 103 22.56 -24.08 0.91
CA GLU A 103 21.27 -24.15 0.19
C GLU A 103 20.76 -22.80 -0.37
N ALA A 104 21.33 -21.68 0.07
CA ALA A 104 21.05 -20.33 -0.44
C ALA A 104 21.38 -20.14 -1.93
N SER A 105 22.13 -21.04 -2.57
CA SER A 105 22.49 -20.96 -4.00
C SER A 105 21.29 -20.81 -4.94
N LYS A 106 20.14 -21.41 -4.60
CA LYS A 106 18.90 -21.33 -5.41
C LYS A 106 18.28 -19.94 -5.46
N ILE A 107 18.49 -19.13 -4.42
CA ILE A 107 17.91 -17.79 -4.28
C ILE A 107 18.94 -16.66 -4.45
N ALA A 108 20.24 -17.00 -4.47
CA ALA A 108 21.35 -16.05 -4.59
C ALA A 108 21.25 -15.14 -5.81
N THR A 109 20.91 -15.70 -6.98
CA THR A 109 20.73 -14.93 -8.22
C THR A 109 19.61 -13.89 -8.07
N THR A 110 18.52 -14.26 -7.41
CA THR A 110 17.40 -13.35 -7.13
C THR A 110 17.83 -12.28 -6.13
N ALA A 111 18.50 -12.66 -5.03
CA ALA A 111 19.01 -11.73 -4.02
C ALA A 111 20.00 -10.72 -4.63
N PHE A 112 20.90 -11.16 -5.52
CA PHE A 112 21.84 -10.29 -6.22
C PHE A 112 21.12 -9.26 -7.11
N ARG A 113 20.12 -9.71 -7.89
CA ARG A 113 19.31 -8.82 -8.71
C ARG A 113 18.55 -7.80 -7.86
N LEU A 114 17.94 -8.24 -6.75
CA LEU A 114 17.22 -7.37 -5.83
C LEU A 114 18.17 -6.34 -5.20
N LEU A 115 19.33 -6.77 -4.70
CA LEU A 115 20.35 -5.90 -4.11
C LEU A 115 20.82 -4.82 -5.10
N ARG A 116 21.08 -5.20 -6.36
CA ARG A 116 21.47 -4.25 -7.41
C ARG A 116 20.40 -3.20 -7.70
N ASN A 117 19.12 -3.57 -7.53
CA ASN A 117 17.99 -2.68 -7.83
C ASN A 117 17.59 -1.78 -6.63
N ILE A 118 18.18 -1.97 -5.45
CA ILE A 118 17.80 -1.18 -4.25
C ILE A 118 17.91 0.33 -4.45
N PRO A 119 18.96 0.90 -5.07
CA PRO A 119 19.06 2.34 -5.27
C PRO A 119 17.88 2.92 -6.07
N ASP A 120 17.45 2.24 -7.13
CA ASP A 120 16.30 2.62 -7.94
C ASP A 120 14.99 2.48 -7.14
N ARG A 121 14.81 1.35 -6.43
CA ARG A 121 13.63 1.14 -5.59
C ARG A 121 13.50 2.18 -4.48
N LYS A 122 14.60 2.57 -3.84
CA LYS A 122 14.63 3.66 -2.84
C LYS A 122 14.07 4.97 -3.40
N MET A 123 14.45 5.31 -4.62
CA MET A 123 14.00 6.53 -5.28
C MET A 123 12.49 6.49 -5.54
N LYS A 124 12.00 5.38 -6.12
CA LYS A 124 10.57 5.17 -6.39
C LYS A 124 9.74 5.21 -5.11
N TRP A 125 10.18 4.52 -4.05
CA TRP A 125 9.48 4.52 -2.77
C TRP A 125 9.48 5.88 -2.08
N ARG A 126 10.57 6.67 -2.20
CA ARG A 126 10.59 8.05 -1.68
C ARG A 126 9.57 8.92 -2.41
N GLN A 127 9.55 8.89 -3.74
CA GLN A 127 8.59 9.66 -4.54
C GLN A 127 7.14 9.22 -4.26
N ALA A 128 6.90 7.92 -4.15
CA ALA A 128 5.59 7.38 -3.77
C ALA A 128 5.16 7.89 -2.38
N GLY A 129 6.10 7.96 -1.43
CA GLY A 129 5.89 8.48 -0.09
C GLY A 129 5.59 9.98 -0.05
N GLU A 130 6.27 10.80 -0.86
CA GLU A 130 5.96 12.23 -1.01
C GLU A 130 4.52 12.43 -1.51
N ASN A 131 4.13 11.70 -2.56
CA ASN A 131 2.77 11.75 -3.11
C ASN A 131 1.73 11.21 -2.11
N TRP A 132 2.06 10.15 -1.38
CA TRP A 132 1.21 9.60 -0.33
C TRP A 132 1.00 10.60 0.80
N ASN A 133 2.06 11.23 1.30
CA ASN A 133 1.97 12.22 2.36
C ASN A 133 1.16 13.44 1.93
N ALA A 134 1.29 13.89 0.68
CA ALA A 134 0.45 14.95 0.13
C ALA A 134 -1.03 14.53 0.15
N LEU A 135 -1.34 13.31 -0.32
CA LEU A 135 -2.69 12.75 -0.32
C LEU A 135 -3.28 12.64 1.10
N VAL A 136 -2.48 12.17 2.06
CA VAL A 136 -2.88 12.07 3.47
C VAL A 136 -3.17 13.44 4.03
N ASN A 137 -2.26 14.40 3.87
CA ASN A 137 -2.45 15.74 4.41
C ASN A 137 -3.65 16.48 3.79
N SER A 138 -4.06 16.14 2.56
CA SER A 138 -5.20 16.79 1.90
C SER A 138 -6.54 16.09 2.07
N VAL A 139 -6.62 14.79 1.79
CA VAL A 139 -7.90 14.07 1.59
C VAL A 139 -8.10 12.97 2.64
N LEU A 140 -7.02 12.41 3.19
CA LEU A 140 -7.10 11.27 4.11
C LEU A 140 -6.73 11.60 5.56
N ASN A 141 -6.59 12.90 5.89
CA ASN A 141 -6.36 13.32 7.27
C ASN A 141 -7.65 13.12 8.08
N ASP A 142 -7.50 13.04 9.39
CA ASP A 142 -8.60 12.66 10.29
C ASP A 142 -9.77 13.64 10.22
N ASP A 143 -9.50 14.95 10.04
CA ASP A 143 -10.52 15.98 9.95
C ASP A 143 -11.27 15.91 8.61
N ALA A 144 -10.55 15.71 7.50
CA ALA A 144 -11.13 15.53 6.17
C ALA A 144 -12.03 14.28 6.10
N LEU A 145 -11.59 13.18 6.72
CA LEU A 145 -12.37 11.95 6.77
C LEU A 145 -13.62 12.10 7.64
N LYS A 146 -13.52 12.76 8.81
CA LYS A 146 -14.68 13.06 9.68
C LYS A 146 -15.67 14.01 9.01
N GLN A 147 -15.18 15.06 8.36
CA GLN A 147 -16.03 16.01 7.63
C GLN A 147 -16.78 15.28 6.52
N TRP A 148 -16.06 14.46 5.74
CA TRP A 148 -16.67 13.71 4.66
C TRP A 148 -17.75 12.74 5.18
N THR A 149 -17.50 11.96 6.24
CA THR A 149 -18.54 11.07 6.79
C THR A 149 -19.72 11.84 7.37
N HIS A 150 -19.48 13.01 7.97
CA HIS A 150 -20.53 13.90 8.49
C HIS A 150 -21.40 14.47 7.36
N ASP A 151 -20.79 14.99 6.29
CA ASP A 151 -21.51 15.51 5.13
C ASP A 151 -22.41 14.44 4.50
N GLN A 152 -21.93 13.20 4.44
CA GLN A 152 -22.70 12.07 3.91
C GLN A 152 -23.82 11.61 4.82
N PHE A 153 -23.63 11.71 6.14
CA PHE A 153 -24.71 11.49 7.09
C PHE A 153 -25.82 12.53 6.90
N LEU A 154 -25.46 13.82 6.77
CA LEU A 154 -26.43 14.90 6.55
C LEU A 154 -27.15 14.82 5.19
N ALA A 155 -26.46 14.33 4.15
CA ALA A 155 -27.04 14.14 2.82
C ALA A 155 -27.92 12.89 2.69
N SER A 156 -27.87 11.98 3.68
CA SER A 156 -28.71 10.78 3.71
C SER A 156 -30.11 11.08 4.25
N ASP A 157 -31.06 10.17 4.02
CA ASP A 157 -32.44 10.22 4.55
C ASP A 157 -32.51 10.21 6.10
N PHE A 158 -31.37 10.13 6.78
CA PHE A 158 -31.22 10.20 8.24
C PHE A 158 -30.72 11.57 8.74
N GLY A 159 -30.58 12.56 7.86
CA GLY A 159 -30.27 13.93 8.26
C GLY A 159 -31.37 14.50 9.18
N PRO A 160 -31.06 15.46 10.07
CA PRO A 160 -32.08 16.08 10.91
C PRO A 160 -33.16 16.70 10.01
N THR A 161 -34.40 16.23 10.16
CA THR A 161 -35.56 16.90 9.58
C THR A 161 -35.56 18.34 10.07
N GLN A 162 -35.61 19.30 9.14
CA GLN A 162 -35.84 20.69 9.49
C GLN A 162 -37.23 20.79 10.12
N ASP A 163 -37.27 20.97 11.44
CA ASP A 163 -38.45 21.40 12.18
C ASP A 163 -38.70 22.91 11.97
#